data_AF-A0A2I1M528-F1
#
_entry.id   AF-A0A2I1M528-F1
#
_cell.length_a   1.000
_cell.length_b   1.000
_cell.length_c   1.000
_cell.angle_alpha   90.00
_cell.angle_beta   90.00
_cell.angle_gamma   90.00
#
_symmetry.space_group_name_H-M   'P 1'
#
loop_
_entity.id
_entity.type
_entity.pdbx_description
1 polymer ?
#
loop_
_entity_poly.entity_id
_entity_poly.type
_entity_poly.pdbx_seq_one_letter_code
_entity_poly.pdbx_strand_id
1 'polypeptide(L)' 'MHNNNNYDDPMGNLNYLQGTIKGISDGGVHISFFGRLGELHIPKRMIISEKPAKVGDIVGIMLTYPEVIEEYEEKENI' A
#
# COMPACT_ATOMS: atom_id res chain seq x y z
N MET A 1 -20.88 -25.71 22.87
CA MET A 1 -19.85 -25.61 21.82
C MET A 1 -20.21 -24.40 20.97
N HIS A 2 -19.71 -23.21 21.36
CA HIS A 2 -19.87 -21.97 20.59
C HIS A 2 -18.61 -21.76 19.76
N ASN A 3 -18.84 -21.40 18.50
CA ASN A 3 -17.87 -21.36 17.42
C ASN A 3 -16.82 -20.29 17.68
N ASN A 4 -15.57 -20.70 17.91
CA ASN A 4 -14.42 -19.80 17.95
C ASN A 4 -14.05 -19.44 16.52
N ASN A 5 -14.34 -18.20 16.11
CA ASN A 5 -13.43 -17.38 15.30
C ASN A 5 -13.95 -15.93 15.41
N ASN A 6 -13.42 -15.23 16.41
CA ASN A 6 -13.55 -13.77 16.59
C ASN A 6 -13.29 -13.06 15.25
N TYR A 7 -14.11 -12.07 14.86
CA TYR A 7 -13.75 -10.76 14.27
C TYR A 7 -15.03 -10.03 13.84
N ASP A 8 -15.89 -9.78 14.81
CA ASP A 8 -16.98 -8.81 14.73
C ASP A 8 -16.38 -7.39 14.70
N ASP A 9 -16.07 -6.86 13.52
CA ASP A 9 -15.86 -5.41 13.33
C ASP A 9 -16.86 -4.86 12.30
N PRO A 10 -17.94 -4.18 12.74
CA PRO A 10 -18.94 -3.61 11.85
C PRO A 10 -18.48 -2.31 11.14
N MET A 11 -17.28 -1.79 11.44
CA MET A 11 -16.66 -0.66 10.75
C MET A 11 -15.53 -1.20 9.85
N GLY A 12 -15.85 -1.49 8.59
CA GLY A 12 -14.97 -2.16 7.63
C GLY A 12 -13.48 -1.77 7.77
N ASN A 13 -12.62 -2.79 7.87
CA ASN A 13 -11.19 -2.71 8.15
C ASN A 13 -10.52 -1.52 7.44
N LEU A 14 -10.46 -0.37 8.12
CA LEU A 14 -10.13 0.96 7.55
C LEU A 14 -8.74 1.00 6.90
N ASN A 15 -7.92 0.02 7.26
CA ASN A 15 -6.50 -0.06 6.93
C ASN A 15 -6.23 -0.96 5.72
N TYR A 16 -7.24 -1.56 5.09
CA TYR A 16 -7.04 -2.37 3.89
C TYR A 16 -7.32 -1.56 2.62
N LEU A 17 -6.27 -1.25 1.86
CA LEU A 17 -6.35 -0.50 0.60
C LEU A 17 -6.14 -1.43 -0.60
N GLN A 18 -6.78 -1.12 -1.71
CA GLN A 18 -6.63 -1.85 -2.97
C GLN A 18 -6.21 -0.91 -4.09
N GLY A 19 -5.48 -1.44 -5.08
CA GLY A 19 -4.99 -0.66 -6.21
C GLY A 19 -4.57 -1.53 -7.38
N THR A 20 -4.06 -0.89 -8.43
CA THR A 20 -3.51 -1.55 -9.63
C THR A 20 -2.05 -1.20 -9.80
N ILE A 21 -1.23 -2.19 -10.17
CA ILE A 21 0.16 -1.92 -10.57
C ILE A 21 0.16 -1.14 -11.89
N LYS A 22 0.71 0.07 -11.87
CA LYS A 22 0.86 0.93 -13.06
C LYS A 22 2.25 0.87 -13.68
N GLY A 23 3.26 0.53 -12.88
CA GLY A 23 4.64 0.47 -13.34
C GLY A 23 5.46 -0.52 -12.52
N ILE A 24 6.42 -1.15 -13.19
CA ILE A 24 7.43 -2.01 -12.57
C ILE A 24 8.77 -1.60 -13.16
N SER A 25 9.71 -1.27 -12.28
CA SER A 25 11.11 -1.03 -12.61
C SER A 25 11.99 -2.11 -11.95
N ASP A 26 13.29 -2.06 -12.21
CA ASP A 26 14.24 -3.00 -11.61
C ASP A 26 14.25 -2.92 -10.07
N GLY A 27 13.99 -1.74 -9.51
CA GLY A 27 14.00 -1.50 -8.07
C GLY A 27 12.63 -1.45 -7.38
N GLY A 28 11.56 -1.13 -8.11
CA GLY A 28 10.30 -0.74 -7.48
C GLY A 28 9.04 -1.10 -8.24
N VAL A 29 7.92 -1.06 -7.52
CA VAL A 29 6.58 -1.28 -8.02
C VAL A 29 5.73 -0.07 -7.67
N HIS A 30 5.03 0.43 -8.67
CA HIS A 30 4.20 1.62 -8.59
C HIS A 30 2.74 1.16 -8.54
N ILE A 31 2.09 1.37 -7.40
CA ILE A 31 0.69 1.02 -7.17
C ILE A 31 -0.14 2.29 -7.18
N SER A 32 -1.15 2.34 -8.04
CA SER A 32 -2.18 3.37 -8.00
C SER A 32 -3.39 2.83 -7.26
N PHE A 33 -3.76 3.47 -6.14
CA PHE A 33 -4.90 3.01 -5.34
C PHE A 33 -6.22 3.30 -6.04
N PHE A 34 -7.19 2.42 -5.84
CA PHE A 34 -8.56 2.66 -6.30
C PHE A 34 -9.14 3.89 -5.60
N GLY A 35 -9.98 4.63 -6.32
CA GLY A 35 -10.41 5.96 -5.89
C GLY A 35 -9.36 7.01 -6.22
N ARG A 36 -9.22 8.02 -5.35
CA ARG A 36 -8.27 9.14 -5.52
C ARG A 36 -7.33 9.26 -4.33
N LEU A 37 -6.88 8.11 -3.81
CA LEU A 37 -5.98 8.04 -2.65
C LEU A 37 -4.51 8.24 -3.03
N GLY A 38 -4.20 8.33 -4.33
CA GLY A 38 -2.86 8.57 -4.83
C GLY A 38 -2.12 7.28 -5.18
N GLU A 39 -0.80 7.35 -5.08
CA GLU A 39 0.12 6.29 -5.48
C GLU A 39 1.05 5.89 -4.34
N LEU A 40 1.49 4.64 -4.36
CA LEU A 40 2.47 4.10 -3.44
C LEU A 40 3.58 3.43 -4.23
N HIS A 41 4.82 3.85 -3.98
CA HIS A 41 6.01 3.22 -4.55
C HIS A 41 6.68 2.36 -3.49
N ILE A 42 6.78 1.07 -3.77
CA ILE A 42 7.41 0.11 -2.86
C ILE A 42 8.51 -0.67 -3.58
N PRO A 43 9.55 -1.14 -2.86
CA PRO A 43 10.48 -2.11 -3.37
C PRO A 43 9.76 -3.35 -3.92
N LYS A 44 10.22 -3.88 -5.06
CA LYS A 44 9.62 -5.05 -5.71
C LYS A 44 9.52 -6.27 -4.78
N ARG A 45 10.47 -6.43 -3.86
CA ARG A 45 10.51 -7.49 -2.83
C ARG A 45 9.33 -7.46 -1.83
N MET A 46 8.56 -6.37 -1.76
CA MET A 46 7.37 -6.28 -0.90
C MET A 46 6.13 -6.92 -1.55
N ILE A 47 6.18 -7.27 -2.84
CA ILE A 47 5.08 -7.96 -3.51
C ILE A 47 5.12 -9.45 -3.16
N ILE A 48 4.06 -9.91 -2.51
CA ILE A 48 3.85 -11.33 -2.19
C ILE A 48 2.95 -11.91 -3.29
N SER A 49 3.52 -12.77 -4.14
CA SER A 49 2.80 -13.41 -5.24
C SER A 49 3.51 -14.69 -5.67
N GLU A 50 2.76 -15.71 -6.09
CA GLU A 50 3.30 -16.96 -6.66
C GLU A 50 3.91 -16.76 -8.05
N LYS A 51 3.44 -15.74 -8.77
CA LYS A 51 3.91 -15.39 -10.12
C LYS A 51 4.54 -14.00 -10.13
N PRO A 52 5.46 -13.72 -11.07
CA PRO A 52 5.97 -12.38 -11.26
C PRO A 52 4.83 -11.38 -11.48
N ALA A 53 4.82 -10.32 -10.67
CA ALA A 53 3.85 -9.25 -10.80
C ALA A 53 4.01 -8.54 -12.16
N LYS A 54 2.89 -8.08 -12.73
CA LYS A 54 2.84 -7.35 -13.99
C LYS A 54 1.96 -6.11 -13.89
N VAL A 55 2.15 -5.19 -14.83
CA VAL A 55 1.27 -4.02 -14.99
C VAL A 55 -0.16 -4.48 -15.24
N GLY A 56 -1.11 -3.86 -14.55
CA GLY A 56 -2.53 -4.22 -14.59
C GLY A 56 -2.98 -5.19 -13.50
N ASP A 57 -2.07 -5.81 -12.74
CA ASP A 57 -2.45 -6.66 -11.61
C ASP A 57 -3.10 -5.83 -10.49
N ILE A 58 -4.17 -6.38 -9.92
CA ILE A 58 -4.85 -5.80 -8.75
C ILE A 58 -4.15 -6.31 -7.49
N VAL A 59 -3.79 -5.40 -6.61
CA VAL A 59 -3.11 -5.69 -5.35
C VAL A 59 -3.91 -5.12 -4.18
N GLY A 60 -3.76 -5.76 -3.01
CA GLY A 60 -4.29 -5.27 -1.75
C GLY A 60 -3.18 -5.16 -0.71
N ILE A 61 -3.23 -4.13 0.12
CA ILE A 61 -2.24 -3.82 1.14
C ILE A 61 -2.94 -3.52 2.46
N MET A 62 -2.40 -4.08 3.54
CA MET A 62 -2.70 -3.60 4.89
C MET A 62 -1.76 -2.44 5.18
N LEU A 63 -2.30 -1.22 5.18
CA LEU A 63 -1.59 -0.03 5.55
C LEU A 63 -1.66 0.11 7.07
N THR A 64 -0.60 -0.29 7.78
CA THR A 64 -0.49 0.05 9.20
C THR A 64 -0.03 1.49 9.36
N TYR A 65 1.24 1.91 9.43
CA TYR A 65 1.47 3.36 9.71
C TYR A 65 2.73 3.98 9.11
N PRO A 66 2.60 4.92 8.15
CA PRO A 66 3.61 5.94 7.89
C PRO A 66 3.23 7.28 8.53
N GLU A 67 4.14 7.85 9.32
CA GLU A 67 3.98 9.16 9.97
C GLU A 67 5.30 9.94 9.89
N VAL A 68 5.27 11.15 9.31
CA VAL A 68 6.17 12.23 9.72
C VAL A 68 5.30 13.45 9.95
N ILE A 69 5.33 13.93 11.18
CA ILE A 69 4.37 14.85 11.80
C ILE A 69 4.91 16.28 11.90
N GLU A 70 6.11 16.52 11.40
CA GLU A 70 6.79 17.82 11.45
C GLU A 70 7.83 17.93 10.31
N GLU A 71 8.18 19.17 10.01
CA GLU A 71 8.57 19.62 8.68
C GLU A 71 10.07 19.54 8.36
N TYR A 72 10.32 19.52 7.06
CA TYR A 72 11.60 19.73 6.42
C TYR A 72 11.74 21.22 6.03
N GLU A 73 12.79 21.91 6.51
CA GLU A 73 13.17 23.23 6.00
C GLU A 73 14.41 23.15 5.11
N GLU A 74 14.30 23.63 3.86
CA GLU A 74 15.44 23.77 2.94
C GLU A 74 16.03 25.19 3.07
N LYS A 75 17.19 25.34 3.74
CA LYS A 75 17.95 26.60 3.91
C LYS A 75 19.46 26.25 3.83
N GLU A 76 20.35 26.87 3.04
CA GLU A 76 20.43 28.22 2.45
C GLU A 76 21.18 28.23 1.09
N ASN A 77 20.85 29.18 0.21
CA ASN A 77 21.74 29.66 -0.88
C ASN A 77 21.95 31.18 -0.71
N ILE A 78 22.84 31.58 0.21
CA ILE A 78 23.56 32.87 0.19
C ILE A 78 25.02 32.61 0.56
#